data_AF-A0A7J7KZI9-F1
#
_entry.id   AF-A0A7J7KZI9-F1
#
_cell.length_a   1.000
_cell.length_b   1.000
_cell.length_c   1.000
_cell.angle_alpha   90.00
_cell.angle_beta   90.00
_cell.angle_gamma   90.00
#
_symmetry.space_group_name_H-M   'P 1'
#
loop_
_entity.id
_entity.type
_entity.pdbx_description
1 polymer ?
#
loop_
_entity_poly.entity_id
_entity_poly.type
_entity_poly.pdbx_seq_one_letter_code
_entity_poly.pdbx_strand_id
1 'polypeptide(L)'
;MAEFVDLETQDGVRMPWNVFPGSKQESINYVVPVSAIYTPLKHFPDMPILPYSPLRCRTCRSILNSFSVVDFIAKIWICPFCFQRNHFPPHYNSISEENLPAELFPQYTTIEYKAEASTKPVSPPVFLFVVDTCLIEEELGCLKIGLAQAIALVPENSLVGLITFGTYVNVHELGFGQISKSYVFQGGKEVTKDQILESMGFFSKKAKPSSGVIAGVRDGLSSESIGRFLLPASECEFALNLVLEELQKDQWSVPADRRATRCTSTALNVATGLLGVCVPGSGARIMAFIGGPSTEGLGAIVSKNLSEPIRSHKDLDKDSAPLYHKAVKFYEGLSKQLVNQGHVLDVFACALDQVGLAELKVAVERTGGLVVLAESFGHSVFKDSLKRIFQSSEYDLGLSFK
;
A
#
# COMPACT_ATOMS: atom_id res chain seq x y z
N MET A 1 35.94 -0.31 8.52
CA MET A 1 34.71 -1.05 8.14
C MET A 1 33.77 -1.22 9.32
N ALA A 2 34.24 -1.63 10.50
CA ALA A 2 33.41 -1.67 11.73
C ALA A 2 32.72 -0.32 12.03
N GLU A 3 33.46 0.78 11.97
CA GLU A 3 32.95 2.14 12.25
C GLU A 3 31.72 2.57 11.43
N PHE A 4 31.60 2.14 10.16
CA PHE A 4 30.44 2.49 9.33
C PHE A 4 29.25 1.58 9.55
N VAL A 5 29.49 0.33 9.98
CA VAL A 5 28.43 -0.59 10.39
C VAL A 5 27.82 -0.12 11.72
N ASP A 6 28.64 0.44 12.60
CA ASP A 6 28.17 1.01 13.87
C ASP A 6 27.23 2.21 13.62
N LEU A 7 27.57 3.11 12.69
CA LEU A 7 26.70 4.21 12.27
C LEU A 7 25.38 3.72 11.64
N GLU A 8 25.45 2.71 10.77
CA GLU A 8 24.26 2.10 10.20
C GLU A 8 23.41 1.43 11.31
N THR A 9 24.05 0.84 12.31
CA THR A 9 23.40 0.22 13.48
C THR A 9 22.70 1.23 14.37
N GLN A 10 23.26 2.44 14.50
CA GLN A 10 22.70 3.52 15.30
C GLN A 10 21.55 4.26 14.62
N ASP A 11 21.68 4.58 13.32
CA ASP A 11 20.74 5.49 12.64
C ASP A 11 19.96 4.86 11.48
N GLY A 12 20.31 3.63 11.07
CA GLY A 12 19.72 3.03 9.88
C GLY A 12 20.09 3.77 8.58
N VAL A 13 21.19 4.51 8.59
CA VAL A 13 21.70 5.30 7.46
C VAL A 13 23.02 4.72 6.98
N ARG A 14 23.14 4.52 5.66
CA ARG A 14 24.40 4.15 5.01
C ARG A 14 24.69 5.07 3.85
N MET A 15 25.89 5.67 3.85
CA MET A 15 26.33 6.61 2.81
C MET A 15 27.57 6.07 2.08
N PRO A 16 27.71 6.35 0.77
CA PRO A 16 28.96 6.07 0.05
C PRO A 16 30.10 7.00 0.49
N TRP A 17 29.76 8.21 0.98
CA TRP A 17 30.70 9.21 1.46
C TRP A 17 30.25 9.70 2.84
N ASN A 18 31.01 9.41 3.89
CA ASN A 18 30.77 9.95 5.25
C ASN A 18 31.48 11.29 5.50
N VAL A 19 32.30 11.72 4.54
CA VAL A 19 32.92 13.04 4.51
C VAL A 19 32.57 13.68 3.19
N PHE A 20 31.87 14.82 3.26
CA PHE A 20 31.40 15.52 2.07
C PHE A 20 32.50 16.39 1.47
N PRO A 21 32.48 16.60 0.14
CA PRO A 21 33.39 17.55 -0.50
C PRO A 21 33.14 18.96 0.04
N GLY A 22 34.21 19.72 0.28
CA GLY A 22 34.12 21.07 0.84
C GLY A 22 33.58 22.09 -0.16
N SER A 23 33.63 21.75 -1.45
CA SER A 23 33.11 22.61 -2.53
C SER A 23 32.30 21.83 -3.57
N LYS A 24 31.45 22.57 -4.29
CA LYS A 24 30.72 22.02 -5.44
C LYS A 24 31.67 21.54 -6.55
N GLN A 25 32.82 22.18 -6.74
CA GLN A 25 33.80 21.77 -7.76
C GLN A 25 34.41 20.40 -7.45
N GLU A 26 34.76 20.16 -6.19
CA GLU A 26 35.23 18.84 -5.74
C GLU A 26 34.16 17.76 -5.90
N SER A 27 32.89 18.09 -5.65
CA SER A 27 31.78 17.15 -5.81
C SER A 27 31.60 16.65 -7.25
N ILE A 28 32.00 17.43 -8.26
CA ILE A 28 31.93 17.01 -9.68
C ILE A 28 32.93 15.89 -9.98
N ASN A 29 34.04 15.83 -9.23
CA ASN A 29 35.04 14.78 -9.39
C ASN A 29 34.62 13.45 -8.72
N TYR A 30 33.55 13.44 -7.93
CA TYR A 30 33.06 12.23 -7.28
C TYR A 30 32.26 11.41 -8.28
N VAL A 31 32.77 10.22 -8.61
CA VAL A 31 32.11 9.29 -9.54
C VAL A 31 30.79 8.77 -8.95
N VAL A 32 30.75 8.55 -7.63
CA VAL A 32 29.54 8.17 -6.90
C VAL A 32 28.94 9.43 -6.26
N PRO A 33 27.64 9.73 -6.43
CA PRO A 33 27.04 10.91 -5.85
C PRO A 33 27.02 10.85 -4.31
N VAL A 34 26.93 12.02 -3.67
CA VAL A 34 26.55 12.08 -2.25
C VAL A 34 25.10 11.65 -2.12
N SER A 35 24.87 10.51 -1.48
CA SER A 35 23.56 9.86 -1.33
C SER A 35 23.49 9.10 -0.01
N ALA A 36 22.29 8.63 0.34
CA ALA A 36 22.09 7.79 1.51
C ALA A 36 21.06 6.69 1.20
N ILE A 37 21.31 5.50 1.72
CA ILE A 37 20.29 4.48 1.93
C ILE A 37 19.81 4.66 3.36
N TYR A 38 18.52 4.91 3.53
CA TYR A 38 17.93 5.15 4.83
C TYR A 38 16.77 4.19 5.07
N THR A 39 16.78 3.54 6.22
CA THR A 39 15.73 2.64 6.69
C THR A 39 14.94 3.34 7.81
N PRO A 40 13.90 4.11 7.47
CA PRO A 40 13.19 4.97 8.43
C PRO A 40 12.54 4.21 9.58
N LEU A 41 12.21 2.94 9.36
CA LEU A 41 11.48 2.08 10.30
C LEU A 41 12.37 0.94 10.80
N LYS A 42 13.67 1.20 10.90
CA LYS A 42 14.59 0.24 11.51
C LYS A 42 14.21 0.05 12.98
N HIS A 43 14.17 -1.19 13.45
CA HIS A 43 13.89 -1.50 14.84
C HIS A 43 15.13 -1.24 15.71
N PHE A 44 14.94 -0.48 16.79
CA PHE A 44 15.98 -0.16 17.78
C PHE A 44 15.48 -0.55 19.18
N PRO A 45 15.77 -1.77 19.67
CA PRO A 45 15.15 -2.30 20.90
C PRO A 45 15.46 -1.49 22.15
N ASP A 46 16.64 -0.86 22.20
CA ASP A 46 17.11 -0.06 23.34
C ASP A 46 16.64 1.41 23.29
N MET A 47 15.87 1.79 22.27
CA MET A 47 15.49 3.18 22.02
C MET A 47 14.06 3.47 22.52
N PRO A 48 13.88 4.45 23.43
CA PRO A 48 12.56 4.76 23.95
C PRO A 48 11.69 5.51 22.94
N ILE A 49 10.41 5.14 22.85
CA ILE A 49 9.39 5.95 22.17
C ILE A 49 8.97 7.08 23.11
N LEU A 50 9.17 8.32 22.69
CA LEU A 50 8.90 9.50 23.50
C LEU A 50 7.38 9.76 23.57
N PRO A 51 6.77 9.86 24.78
CA PRO A 51 5.31 9.92 24.95
C PRO A 51 4.72 11.32 24.71
N TYR A 52 5.41 12.18 23.97
CA TYR A 52 5.04 13.58 23.73
C TYR A 52 5.39 14.01 22.31
N SER A 53 4.87 15.17 21.89
CA SER A 53 5.15 15.73 20.57
C SER A 53 6.57 16.28 20.42
N PRO A 54 7.17 16.18 19.23
CA PRO A 54 8.48 16.75 18.95
C PRO A 54 8.49 18.27 19.05
N LEU A 55 9.50 18.84 19.73
CA LEU A 55 9.71 20.29 19.77
C LEU A 55 10.24 20.78 18.43
N ARG A 56 9.52 21.69 17.78
CA ARG A 56 9.86 22.19 16.44
C ARG A 56 10.44 23.60 16.49
N CYS A 57 11.43 23.86 15.65
CA CYS A 57 11.94 25.19 15.37
C CYS A 57 10.81 26.08 14.84
N ARG A 58 10.72 27.31 15.34
CA ARG A 58 9.67 28.28 14.97
C ARG A 58 9.78 28.75 13.51
N THR A 59 10.99 28.71 12.94
CA THR A 59 11.26 29.20 11.58
C THR A 59 11.25 28.05 10.56
N CYS A 60 12.18 27.10 10.66
CA CYS A 60 12.35 26.04 9.65
C CYS A 60 11.58 24.74 9.95
N ARG A 61 10.89 24.64 11.09
CA ARG A 61 10.12 23.47 11.53
C ARG A 61 10.92 22.19 11.80
N SER A 62 12.25 22.22 11.65
CA SER A 62 13.14 21.11 12.10
C SER A 62 12.93 20.78 13.57
N ILE A 63 13.12 19.52 13.91
CA ILE A 63 12.90 18.99 15.26
C ILE A 63 14.16 19.22 16.12
N LEU A 64 13.98 19.48 17.42
CA LEU A 64 15.04 19.47 18.43
C LEU A 64 15.79 18.14 18.36
N ASN A 65 17.11 18.20 18.35
CA ASN A 65 17.97 17.02 18.26
C ASN A 65 19.31 17.28 18.97
N SER A 66 20.10 16.23 19.18
CA SER A 66 21.36 16.24 19.92
C SER A 66 22.43 17.20 19.38
N PHE A 67 22.31 17.70 18.14
CA PHE A 67 23.20 18.70 17.57
C PHE A 67 22.77 20.15 17.86
N SER A 68 21.68 20.35 18.60
CA SER A 68 21.19 21.67 18.98
C SER A 68 21.98 22.24 20.15
N VAL A 69 22.42 23.50 20.05
CA VAL A 69 23.12 24.17 21.15
C VAL A 69 22.10 24.69 22.15
N VAL A 70 22.28 24.36 23.43
CA VAL A 70 21.36 24.73 24.51
C VAL A 70 22.00 25.75 25.44
N ASP A 71 21.25 26.80 25.77
CA ASP A 71 21.55 27.71 26.86
C ASP A 71 20.57 27.43 28.00
N PHE A 72 21.07 26.76 29.05
CA PHE A 72 20.28 26.36 30.21
C PHE A 72 19.88 27.52 31.12
N ILE A 73 20.57 28.67 31.03
CA ILE A 73 20.28 29.87 31.83
C ILE A 73 19.13 30.62 31.20
N ALA A 74 19.23 30.92 29.91
CA ALA A 74 18.20 31.62 29.16
C ALA A 74 17.02 30.71 28.75
N LYS A 75 17.14 29.38 28.96
CA LYS A 75 16.16 28.36 28.55
C LYS A 75 15.82 28.47 27.06
N ILE A 76 16.88 28.55 26.24
CA ILE A 76 16.76 28.58 24.78
C ILE A 76 17.59 27.46 24.14
N TRP A 77 17.21 27.07 22.93
CA TRP A 77 18.00 26.22 22.06
C TRP A 77 18.18 26.87 20.68
N ILE A 78 19.32 26.59 20.06
CA ILE A 78 19.69 27.10 18.74
C ILE A 78 19.54 25.96 17.74
N CYS A 79 18.69 26.15 16.73
CA CYS A 79 18.47 25.15 15.70
C CYS A 79 19.73 24.96 14.83
N PRO A 80 20.23 23.72 14.63
CA PRO A 80 21.46 23.48 13.87
C PRO A 80 21.32 23.75 12.37
N PHE A 81 20.08 23.85 11.84
CA PHE A 81 19.83 24.05 10.42
C PHE A 81 19.70 25.53 10.03
N CYS A 82 18.98 26.33 10.82
CA CYS A 82 18.71 27.74 10.50
C CYS A 82 19.24 28.73 11.53
N PHE A 83 19.92 28.26 12.58
CA PHE A 83 20.49 29.06 13.68
C PHE A 83 19.47 29.93 14.45
N GLN A 84 18.17 29.69 14.26
CA GLN A 84 17.12 30.35 15.03
C GLN A 84 17.23 30.00 16.51
N ARG A 85 17.15 31.03 17.37
CA ARG A 85 16.96 30.88 18.81
C ARG A 85 15.49 30.60 19.11
N ASN A 86 15.24 29.52 19.83
CA ASN A 86 13.91 29.06 20.20
C ASN A 86 13.83 28.96 21.73
N HIS A 87 12.78 29.52 22.34
CA HIS A 87 12.53 29.28 23.77
C HIS A 87 11.95 27.89 23.98
N PHE A 88 12.43 27.22 25.03
CA PHE A 88 11.81 26.00 25.52
C PHE A 88 10.38 26.30 26.02
N PRO A 89 9.42 25.38 25.80
CA PRO A 89 8.08 25.51 26.36
C PRO A 89 8.08 25.24 27.87
N PRO A 90 7.00 25.60 28.60
CA PRO A 90 6.96 25.51 30.07
C PRO A 90 7.26 24.13 30.65
N HIS A 91 6.96 23.05 29.93
CA HIS A 91 7.23 21.69 30.39
C HIS A 91 8.71 21.29 30.36
N TYR A 92 9.59 22.10 29.75
CA TYR A 92 11.05 21.95 29.77
C TYR A 92 11.70 22.91 30.80
N ASN A 93 10.94 23.53 31.71
CA ASN A 93 11.48 24.55 32.62
C ASN A 93 12.60 24.01 33.54
N SER A 94 12.57 22.72 33.86
CA SER A 94 13.58 22.03 34.67
C SER A 94 14.83 21.59 33.91
N ILE A 95 14.96 21.93 32.62
CA ILE A 95 16.11 21.50 31.81
C ILE A 95 17.44 22.02 32.38
N SER A 96 18.42 21.15 32.52
CA SER A 96 19.78 21.45 32.97
C SER A 96 20.77 20.46 32.35
N GLU A 97 22.07 20.65 32.58
CA GLU A 97 23.09 19.68 32.15
C GLU A 97 22.86 18.27 32.75
N GLU A 98 22.33 18.20 33.98
CA GLU A 98 22.02 16.95 34.68
C GLU A 98 20.61 16.41 34.36
N ASN A 99 19.74 17.24 33.78
CA ASN A 99 18.35 16.90 33.47
C ASN A 99 18.04 17.23 32.01
N LEU A 100 18.59 16.41 31.11
CA LEU A 100 18.38 16.53 29.67
C LEU A 100 17.15 15.72 29.21
N PRO A 101 16.33 16.28 28.32
CA PRO A 101 15.33 15.51 27.60
C PRO A 101 16.00 14.50 26.66
N ALA A 102 15.27 13.45 26.30
CA ALA A 102 15.84 12.30 25.61
C ALA A 102 16.48 12.69 24.26
N GLU A 103 15.79 13.52 23.49
CA GLU A 103 16.21 13.99 22.17
C GLU A 103 17.51 14.83 22.14
N LEU A 104 18.05 15.19 23.32
CA LEU A 104 19.33 15.88 23.44
C LEU A 104 20.49 14.95 23.83
N PHE A 105 20.23 13.69 24.18
CA PHE A 105 21.31 12.74 24.43
C PHE A 105 22.07 12.46 23.12
N PRO A 106 23.42 12.51 23.12
CA PRO A 106 24.22 12.24 21.92
C PRO A 106 24.01 10.84 21.33
N GLN A 107 23.55 9.88 22.15
CA GLN A 107 23.25 8.51 21.71
C GLN A 107 21.91 8.40 20.99
N TYR A 108 21.03 9.40 21.12
CA TYR A 108 19.66 9.40 20.59
C TYR A 108 19.55 10.32 19.38
N THR A 109 20.37 10.05 18.36
CA THR A 109 20.36 10.73 17.04
C THR A 109 19.18 10.31 16.17
N THR A 110 18.72 9.08 16.36
CA THR A 110 17.44 8.56 15.90
C THR A 110 16.52 8.44 17.11
N ILE A 111 15.24 8.77 16.98
CA ILE A 111 14.22 8.65 18.04
C ILE A 111 12.83 8.60 17.41
N GLU A 112 11.90 7.92 18.10
CA GLU A 112 10.49 7.88 17.71
C GLU A 112 9.64 8.66 18.72
N TYR A 113 8.69 9.43 18.20
CA TYR A 113 7.71 10.16 19.01
C TYR A 113 6.36 9.48 18.87
N LYS A 114 5.68 9.26 20.00
CA LYS A 114 4.29 8.85 19.97
C LYS A 114 3.46 9.99 19.39
N ALA A 115 2.69 9.69 18.34
CA ALA A 115 1.73 10.65 17.82
C ALA A 115 0.77 11.07 18.96
N GLU A 116 0.55 12.39 19.12
CA GLU A 116 -0.55 12.87 19.96
C GLU A 116 -1.81 12.15 19.52
N ALA A 117 -2.57 11.60 20.48
CA ALA A 117 -3.88 11.03 20.22
C ALA A 117 -4.73 12.14 19.61
N SER A 118 -4.78 12.19 18.28
CA SER A 118 -5.56 13.21 17.59
C SER A 118 -7.01 13.02 18.03
N THR A 119 -7.75 14.11 18.22
CA THR A 119 -9.19 14.05 18.53
C THR A 119 -10.02 13.39 17.42
N LYS A 120 -9.38 12.95 16.32
CA LYS A 120 -10.00 12.19 15.23
C LYS A 120 -9.78 10.70 15.47
N PRO A 121 -10.83 9.86 15.38
CA PRO A 121 -10.66 8.42 15.45
C PRO A 121 -9.68 7.97 14.37
N VAL A 122 -8.71 7.15 14.76
CA VAL A 122 -7.81 6.46 13.83
C VAL A 122 -8.70 5.62 12.92
N SER A 123 -8.58 5.81 11.61
CA SER A 123 -9.32 4.96 10.67
C SER A 123 -8.68 3.58 10.66
N PRO A 124 -9.46 2.50 10.82
CA PRO A 124 -8.92 1.15 10.80
C PRO A 124 -8.23 0.86 9.47
N PRO A 125 -7.20 0.00 9.46
CA PRO A 125 -6.58 -0.45 8.23
C PRO A 125 -7.58 -1.20 7.36
N VAL A 126 -7.38 -1.14 6.05
CA VAL A 126 -8.29 -1.77 5.07
C VAL A 126 -7.53 -2.77 4.21
N PHE A 127 -8.06 -3.99 4.10
CA PHE A 127 -7.54 -5.06 3.25
C PHE A 127 -8.59 -5.43 2.19
N LEU A 128 -8.30 -5.13 0.93
CA LEU A 128 -9.17 -5.45 -0.19
C LEU A 128 -8.56 -6.59 -1.01
N PHE A 129 -9.15 -7.78 -0.90
CA PHE A 129 -8.73 -8.96 -1.66
C PHE A 129 -9.30 -8.87 -3.08
N VAL A 130 -8.44 -8.92 -4.09
CA VAL A 130 -8.81 -8.89 -5.52
C VAL A 130 -8.37 -10.19 -6.17
N VAL A 131 -9.31 -11.09 -6.41
CA VAL A 131 -9.04 -12.51 -6.71
C VAL A 131 -9.39 -12.84 -8.15
N ASP A 132 -8.41 -13.31 -8.90
CA ASP A 132 -8.57 -13.86 -10.23
C ASP A 132 -9.25 -15.23 -10.21
N THR A 133 -10.32 -15.40 -10.99
CA THR A 133 -11.05 -16.67 -11.14
C THR A 133 -10.76 -17.36 -12.48
N CYS A 134 -9.94 -16.76 -13.36
CA CYS A 134 -9.45 -17.40 -14.58
C CYS A 134 -8.28 -18.38 -14.29
N LEU A 135 -8.49 -19.28 -13.34
CA LEU A 135 -7.54 -20.29 -12.85
C LEU A 135 -8.07 -21.70 -13.12
N ILE A 136 -7.16 -22.68 -13.15
CA ILE A 136 -7.54 -24.09 -13.06
C ILE A 136 -8.04 -24.41 -11.65
N GLU A 137 -8.84 -25.47 -11.51
CA GLU A 137 -9.55 -25.78 -10.25
C GLU A 137 -8.59 -26.07 -9.10
N GLU A 138 -7.47 -26.72 -9.38
CA GLU A 138 -6.43 -27.05 -8.41
C GLU A 138 -5.78 -25.79 -7.84
N GLU A 139 -5.44 -24.83 -8.70
CA GLU A 139 -4.84 -23.55 -8.33
C GLU A 139 -5.83 -22.66 -7.56
N LEU A 140 -7.09 -22.62 -8.01
CA LEU A 140 -8.14 -21.90 -7.29
C LEU A 140 -8.38 -22.51 -5.90
N GLY A 141 -8.33 -23.85 -5.78
CA GLY A 141 -8.40 -24.55 -4.50
C GLY A 141 -7.25 -24.17 -3.56
N CYS A 142 -6.01 -24.12 -4.07
CA CYS A 142 -4.86 -23.67 -3.29
C CYS A 142 -4.98 -22.21 -2.87
N LEU A 143 -5.44 -21.33 -3.77
CA LEU A 143 -5.66 -19.92 -3.48
C LEU A 143 -6.73 -19.73 -2.41
N LYS A 144 -7.85 -20.45 -2.47
CA LYS A 144 -8.91 -20.41 -1.44
C LYS A 144 -8.37 -20.74 -0.05
N ILE A 145 -7.55 -21.78 0.07
CA ILE A 145 -6.91 -22.15 1.34
C ILE A 145 -5.97 -21.04 1.83
N GLY A 146 -5.14 -20.48 0.93
CA GLY A 146 -4.23 -19.39 1.28
C GLY A 146 -4.96 -18.12 1.71
N LEU A 147 -6.06 -17.76 1.03
CA LEU A 147 -6.92 -16.64 1.39
C LEU A 147 -7.54 -16.86 2.76
N ALA A 148 -8.20 -18.00 2.99
CA ALA A 148 -8.83 -18.31 4.28
C ALA A 148 -7.83 -18.19 5.45
N GLN A 149 -6.60 -18.67 5.26
CA GLN A 149 -5.51 -18.49 6.23
C GLN A 149 -5.13 -17.03 6.43
N ALA A 150 -5.03 -16.24 5.35
CA ALA A 150 -4.73 -14.82 5.45
C ALA A 150 -5.81 -14.04 6.20
N ILE A 151 -7.09 -14.33 5.92
CA ILE A 151 -8.24 -13.68 6.56
C ILE A 151 -8.26 -13.96 8.07
N ALA A 152 -7.95 -15.19 8.49
CA ALA A 152 -7.83 -15.53 9.90
C ALA A 152 -6.68 -14.80 10.63
N LEU A 153 -5.74 -14.21 9.89
CA LEU A 153 -4.63 -13.42 10.43
C LEU A 153 -4.90 -11.91 10.35
N VAL A 154 -5.97 -11.48 9.66
CA VAL A 154 -6.36 -10.07 9.60
C VAL A 154 -6.86 -9.63 10.98
N PRO A 155 -6.37 -8.51 11.54
CA PRO A 155 -6.83 -8.06 12.85
C PRO A 155 -8.29 -7.67 12.87
N GLU A 156 -8.99 -8.01 13.95
CA GLU A 156 -10.45 -8.02 14.06
C GLU A 156 -11.14 -6.71 13.65
N ASN A 157 -10.54 -5.56 13.98
CA ASN A 157 -11.08 -4.23 13.69
C ASN A 157 -10.73 -3.70 12.28
N SER A 158 -9.88 -4.41 11.54
CA SER A 158 -9.51 -4.03 10.17
C SER A 158 -10.69 -4.21 9.24
N LEU A 159 -10.88 -3.28 8.31
CA LEU A 159 -11.91 -3.42 7.30
C LEU A 159 -11.46 -4.37 6.19
N VAL A 160 -12.32 -5.30 5.82
CA VAL A 160 -12.09 -6.28 4.77
C VAL A 160 -13.11 -6.10 3.66
N GLY A 161 -12.64 -6.19 2.42
CA GLY A 161 -13.48 -6.25 1.23
C GLY A 161 -13.00 -7.34 0.26
N LEU A 162 -13.90 -7.76 -0.63
CA LEU A 162 -13.62 -8.79 -1.63
C LEU A 162 -14.11 -8.37 -3.01
N ILE A 163 -13.21 -8.48 -3.99
CA ILE A 163 -13.50 -8.39 -5.42
C ILE A 163 -13.01 -9.68 -6.06
N THR A 164 -13.85 -10.32 -6.86
CA THR A 164 -13.42 -11.45 -7.70
C THR A 164 -13.57 -11.07 -9.16
N PHE A 165 -12.66 -11.53 -10.03
CA PHE A 165 -12.71 -11.14 -11.43
C PHE A 165 -12.25 -12.26 -12.36
N GLY A 166 -12.81 -12.25 -13.56
CA GLY A 166 -12.40 -13.07 -14.69
C GLY A 166 -12.70 -12.31 -15.97
N THR A 167 -13.73 -12.74 -16.70
CA THR A 167 -14.31 -11.96 -17.81
C THR A 167 -15.03 -10.69 -17.31
N TYR A 168 -15.61 -10.75 -16.12
CA TYR A 168 -16.28 -9.64 -15.43
C TYR A 168 -15.62 -9.37 -14.09
N VAL A 169 -15.86 -8.18 -13.53
CA VAL A 169 -15.44 -7.81 -12.17
C VAL A 169 -16.66 -7.87 -11.25
N ASN A 170 -16.59 -8.65 -10.18
CA ASN A 170 -17.64 -8.80 -9.18
C ASN A 170 -17.19 -8.16 -7.87
N VAL A 171 -17.89 -7.12 -7.43
CA VAL A 171 -17.68 -6.50 -6.12
C VAL A 171 -18.67 -7.08 -5.14
N HIS A 172 -18.19 -7.77 -4.10
CA HIS A 172 -19.04 -8.51 -3.16
C HIS A 172 -19.56 -7.60 -2.03
N GLU A 173 -20.85 -7.70 -1.76
CA GLU A 173 -21.53 -7.03 -0.65
C GLU A 173 -21.49 -7.95 0.57
N LEU A 174 -20.51 -7.73 1.46
CA LEU A 174 -20.30 -8.58 2.64
C LEU A 174 -21.28 -8.27 3.79
N GLY A 175 -21.91 -7.09 3.78
CA GLY A 175 -22.77 -6.62 4.89
C GLY A 175 -24.12 -7.30 5.01
N PHE A 176 -24.43 -8.20 4.09
CA PHE A 176 -25.69 -8.92 4.06
C PHE A 176 -25.45 -10.44 4.12
N GLY A 177 -25.06 -10.95 5.28
CA GLY A 177 -24.68 -12.36 5.47
C GLY A 177 -25.79 -13.41 5.22
N GLN A 178 -27.04 -12.97 4.96
CA GLN A 178 -28.15 -13.88 4.65
C GLN A 178 -28.12 -14.35 3.20
N ILE A 179 -27.65 -13.51 2.27
CA ILE A 179 -27.61 -13.79 0.83
C ILE A 179 -26.35 -13.16 0.24
N SER A 180 -25.54 -13.98 -0.43
CA SER A 180 -24.40 -13.49 -1.21
C SER A 180 -24.89 -12.59 -2.35
N LYS A 181 -24.48 -11.32 -2.33
CA LYS A 181 -24.82 -10.32 -3.34
C LYS A 181 -23.55 -9.70 -3.91
N SER A 182 -23.52 -9.51 -5.21
CA SER A 182 -22.39 -8.88 -5.91
C SER A 182 -22.86 -7.88 -6.96
N TYR A 183 -21.99 -6.90 -7.24
CA TYR A 183 -22.18 -5.91 -8.30
C TYR A 183 -21.20 -6.20 -9.42
N VAL A 184 -21.73 -6.33 -10.64
CA VAL A 184 -20.97 -6.83 -11.78
C VAL A 184 -20.64 -5.69 -12.74
N PHE A 185 -19.35 -5.52 -13.04
CA PHE A 185 -18.85 -4.59 -14.03
C PHE A 185 -18.26 -5.33 -15.22
N GLN A 186 -18.50 -4.81 -16.42
CA GLN A 186 -17.97 -5.40 -17.65
C GLN A 186 -16.47 -5.18 -17.78
N GLY A 187 -15.70 -6.27 -17.91
CA GLY A 187 -14.23 -6.23 -17.91
C GLY A 187 -13.62 -5.43 -19.06
N GLY A 188 -14.23 -5.44 -20.25
CA GLY A 188 -13.74 -4.71 -21.42
C GLY A 188 -14.01 -3.20 -21.44
N LYS A 189 -14.77 -2.66 -20.47
CA LYS A 189 -15.12 -1.23 -20.42
C LYS A 189 -14.38 -0.52 -19.29
N GLU A 190 -14.03 0.73 -19.53
CA GLU A 190 -13.54 1.60 -18.48
C GLU A 190 -14.67 1.89 -17.48
N VAL A 191 -14.36 1.76 -16.19
CA VAL A 191 -15.30 2.01 -15.10
C VAL A 191 -14.86 3.28 -14.38
N THR A 192 -15.70 4.31 -14.42
CA THR A 192 -15.44 5.59 -13.76
C THR A 192 -15.90 5.58 -12.30
N LYS A 193 -15.36 6.50 -11.48
CA LYS A 193 -15.80 6.66 -10.08
C LYS A 193 -17.30 6.96 -9.96
N ASP A 194 -17.86 7.74 -10.89
CA ASP A 194 -19.29 8.03 -10.90
C ASP A 194 -20.14 6.79 -11.18
N GLN A 195 -19.70 5.94 -12.11
CA GLN A 195 -20.36 4.66 -12.38
C GLN A 195 -20.30 3.69 -11.20
N ILE A 196 -19.22 3.72 -10.40
CA ILE A 196 -19.11 2.96 -9.15
C ILE A 196 -20.14 3.47 -8.14
N LEU A 197 -20.18 4.79 -7.93
CA LEU A 197 -21.13 5.44 -7.01
C LEU A 197 -22.60 5.12 -7.35
N GLU A 198 -22.94 5.21 -8.63
CA GLU A 198 -24.28 4.96 -9.15
C GLU A 198 -24.63 3.46 -9.09
N SER A 199 -23.82 2.60 -9.70
CA SER A 199 -24.08 1.15 -9.78
C SER A 199 -24.16 0.49 -8.40
N MET A 200 -23.36 0.94 -7.45
CA MET A 200 -23.34 0.40 -6.08
C MET A 200 -24.35 1.07 -5.16
N GLY A 201 -25.10 2.07 -5.65
CA GLY A 201 -26.21 2.69 -4.91
C GLY A 201 -25.79 3.49 -3.69
N PHE A 202 -24.61 4.12 -3.70
CA PHE A 202 -24.12 4.92 -2.56
C PHE A 202 -25.03 6.14 -2.25
N PHE A 203 -25.83 6.57 -3.22
CA PHE A 203 -26.79 7.67 -3.11
C PHE A 203 -28.24 7.24 -3.35
N SER A 204 -28.56 5.94 -3.25
CA SER A 204 -29.95 5.48 -3.46
C SER A 204 -30.93 6.02 -2.41
N LYS A 205 -30.44 6.36 -1.21
CA LYS A 205 -31.26 6.88 -0.08
C LYS A 205 -31.04 8.37 0.21
N LYS A 206 -30.09 9.03 -0.46
CA LYS A 206 -29.71 10.45 -0.23
C LYS A 206 -29.34 11.11 -1.54
N ALA A 207 -29.71 12.39 -1.72
CA ALA A 207 -29.31 13.14 -2.90
C ALA A 207 -27.78 13.19 -3.04
N LYS A 208 -27.28 12.87 -4.25
CA LYS A 208 -25.87 13.04 -4.60
C LYS A 208 -25.52 14.54 -4.49
N PRO A 209 -24.41 14.92 -3.82
CA PRO A 209 -23.96 16.30 -3.78
C PRO A 209 -23.80 16.86 -5.20
N SER A 210 -24.34 18.06 -5.45
CA SER A 210 -24.34 18.70 -6.78
C SER A 210 -22.98 19.26 -7.19
N SER A 211 -22.06 19.43 -6.24
CA SER A 211 -20.69 19.90 -6.47
C SER A 211 -19.74 19.36 -5.41
N GLY A 212 -18.47 19.16 -5.78
CA GLY A 212 -17.42 18.65 -4.90
C GLY A 212 -16.96 17.23 -5.23
N VAL A 213 -15.80 16.85 -4.69
CA VAL A 213 -15.27 15.48 -4.79
C VAL A 213 -15.94 14.65 -3.70
N ILE A 214 -16.53 13.51 -4.06
CA ILE A 214 -17.17 12.59 -3.11
C ILE A 214 -16.11 11.60 -2.63
N ALA A 215 -15.66 11.75 -1.39
CA ALA A 215 -14.58 10.95 -0.83
C ALA A 215 -14.78 10.71 0.69
N GLY A 216 -15.40 9.58 1.03
CA GLY A 216 -15.66 9.14 2.40
C GLY A 216 -16.83 9.86 3.08
N VAL A 217 -17.00 9.58 4.38
CA VAL A 217 -18.16 10.04 5.18
C VAL A 217 -18.26 11.56 5.27
N ARG A 218 -17.11 12.25 5.27
CA ARG A 218 -17.03 13.72 5.35
C ARG A 218 -17.67 14.41 4.14
N ASP A 219 -17.66 13.74 2.99
CA ASP A 219 -18.13 14.27 1.71
C ASP A 219 -19.51 13.71 1.32
N GLY A 220 -20.29 13.23 2.31
CA GLY A 220 -21.71 12.91 2.15
C GLY A 220 -22.06 11.43 2.02
N LEU A 221 -21.08 10.52 2.01
CA LEU A 221 -21.33 9.08 2.07
C LEU A 221 -21.80 8.65 3.47
N SER A 222 -22.73 7.70 3.56
CA SER A 222 -23.08 7.12 4.87
C SER A 222 -22.10 6.01 5.25
N SER A 223 -21.75 5.93 6.53
CA SER A 223 -20.96 4.81 7.06
C SER A 223 -21.63 3.46 6.78
N GLU A 224 -22.96 3.40 6.83
CA GLU A 224 -23.74 2.22 6.43
C GLU A 224 -23.51 1.82 4.98
N SER A 225 -23.42 2.79 4.05
CA SER A 225 -23.23 2.49 2.63
C SER A 225 -21.84 1.93 2.35
N ILE A 226 -20.83 2.40 3.09
CA ILE A 226 -19.45 1.89 3.05
C ILE A 226 -19.39 0.51 3.71
N GLY A 227 -20.03 0.35 4.86
CA GLY A 227 -20.14 -0.90 5.63
C GLY A 227 -20.83 -2.05 4.90
N ARG A 228 -21.43 -1.81 3.73
CA ARG A 228 -21.90 -2.89 2.86
C ARG A 228 -20.76 -3.65 2.18
N PHE A 229 -19.65 -2.98 1.91
CA PHE A 229 -18.54 -3.49 1.10
C PHE A 229 -17.24 -3.66 1.89
N LEU A 230 -17.05 -2.83 2.93
CA LEU A 230 -15.87 -2.83 3.78
C LEU A 230 -16.32 -2.98 5.24
N LEU A 231 -16.09 -4.16 5.83
CA LEU A 231 -16.55 -4.50 7.18
C LEU A 231 -15.40 -4.89 8.08
N PRO A 232 -15.50 -4.68 9.41
CA PRO A 232 -14.56 -5.28 10.34
C PRO A 232 -14.42 -6.78 10.11
N ALA A 233 -13.19 -7.30 10.14
CA ALA A 233 -12.91 -8.71 9.91
C ALA A 233 -13.74 -9.64 10.83
N SER A 234 -13.95 -9.22 12.08
CA SER A 234 -14.78 -9.93 13.06
C SER A 234 -16.28 -10.00 12.69
N GLU A 235 -16.77 -9.09 11.86
CA GLU A 235 -18.18 -9.01 11.45
C GLU A 235 -18.45 -9.76 10.13
N CYS A 236 -17.46 -9.90 9.27
CA CYS A 236 -17.62 -10.51 7.95
C CYS A 236 -16.97 -11.89 7.77
N GLU A 237 -16.33 -12.46 8.80
CA GLU A 237 -15.63 -13.74 8.71
C GLU A 237 -16.49 -14.85 8.10
N PHE A 238 -17.72 -15.04 8.61
CA PHE A 238 -18.62 -16.08 8.08
C PHE A 238 -19.02 -15.82 6.62
N ALA A 239 -19.46 -14.60 6.32
CA ALA A 239 -19.91 -14.25 4.96
C ALA A 239 -18.78 -14.40 3.95
N LEU A 240 -17.56 -14.02 4.33
CA LEU A 240 -16.40 -14.07 3.47
C LEU A 240 -15.93 -15.53 3.26
N ASN A 241 -15.89 -16.35 4.31
CA ASN A 241 -15.60 -17.78 4.17
C ASN A 241 -16.64 -18.49 3.29
N LEU A 242 -17.93 -18.16 3.42
CA LEU A 242 -18.97 -18.69 2.55
C LEU A 242 -18.72 -18.34 1.07
N VAL A 243 -18.42 -17.06 0.78
CA VAL A 243 -18.10 -16.64 -0.60
C VAL A 243 -16.84 -17.35 -1.12
N LEU A 244 -15.82 -17.55 -0.28
CA LEU A 244 -14.62 -18.28 -0.67
C LEU A 244 -14.91 -19.77 -0.92
N GLU A 245 -15.69 -20.43 -0.07
CA GLU A 245 -16.09 -21.82 -0.23
C GLU A 245 -16.91 -22.04 -1.52
N GLU A 246 -17.79 -21.10 -1.85
CA GLU A 246 -18.59 -21.11 -3.07
C GLU A 246 -17.85 -20.63 -4.32
N LEU A 247 -16.65 -20.04 -4.16
CA LEU A 247 -15.88 -19.51 -5.28
C LEU A 247 -15.52 -20.61 -6.29
N GLN A 248 -15.91 -20.38 -7.54
CA GLN A 248 -15.66 -21.25 -8.69
C GLN A 248 -14.81 -20.53 -9.74
N LYS A 249 -14.22 -21.31 -10.65
CA LYS A 249 -13.52 -20.78 -11.82
C LYS A 249 -14.47 -19.96 -12.69
N ASP A 250 -13.91 -19.03 -13.47
CA ASP A 250 -14.69 -18.24 -14.43
C ASP A 250 -15.45 -19.20 -15.37
N GLN A 251 -16.77 -19.02 -15.45
CA GLN A 251 -17.66 -19.97 -16.14
C GLN A 251 -17.62 -19.84 -17.67
N TRP A 252 -16.96 -18.80 -18.18
CA TRP A 252 -16.83 -18.56 -19.61
C TRP A 252 -15.89 -19.57 -20.26
N SER A 253 -16.37 -20.25 -21.30
CA SER A 253 -15.57 -21.24 -22.02
C SER A 253 -14.38 -20.56 -22.70
N VAL A 254 -13.21 -21.20 -22.59
CA VAL A 254 -11.97 -20.76 -23.23
C VAL A 254 -11.65 -21.72 -24.38
N PRO A 255 -11.70 -21.26 -25.63
CA PRO A 255 -11.27 -22.07 -26.78
C PRO A 255 -9.82 -22.51 -26.65
N ALA A 256 -9.48 -23.68 -27.21
CA ALA A 256 -8.14 -24.28 -27.08
C ALA A 256 -7.00 -23.42 -27.67
N ASP A 257 -7.31 -22.56 -28.63
CA ASP A 257 -6.38 -21.62 -29.29
C ASP A 257 -6.33 -20.25 -28.59
N ARG A 258 -7.01 -20.09 -27.44
CA ARG A 258 -7.14 -18.82 -26.75
C ARG A 258 -6.78 -18.89 -25.27
N ARG A 259 -6.34 -17.74 -24.76
CA ARG A 259 -6.23 -17.44 -23.32
C ARG A 259 -7.61 -17.07 -22.77
N ALA A 260 -7.77 -17.25 -21.46
CA ALA A 260 -8.94 -16.76 -20.75
C ALA A 260 -9.11 -15.24 -20.92
N THR A 261 -10.36 -14.77 -20.91
CA THR A 261 -10.66 -13.34 -20.94
C THR A 261 -10.46 -12.79 -19.54
N ARG A 262 -9.36 -12.09 -19.30
CA ARG A 262 -8.95 -11.64 -17.98
C ARG A 262 -8.86 -10.13 -17.91
N CYS A 263 -9.72 -9.52 -17.12
CA CYS A 263 -9.82 -8.07 -16.98
C CYS A 263 -9.12 -7.51 -15.72
N THR A 264 -7.89 -7.95 -15.43
CA THR A 264 -7.10 -7.52 -14.26
C THR A 264 -7.02 -5.99 -14.15
N SER A 265 -6.76 -5.30 -15.26
CA SER A 265 -6.70 -3.84 -15.28
C SER A 265 -7.99 -3.18 -14.79
N THR A 266 -9.14 -3.67 -15.25
CA THR A 266 -10.46 -3.19 -14.85
C THR A 266 -10.76 -3.52 -13.38
N ALA A 267 -10.40 -4.73 -12.92
CA ALA A 267 -10.57 -5.12 -11.52
C ALA A 267 -9.79 -4.20 -10.56
N LEU A 268 -8.53 -3.89 -10.90
CA LEU A 268 -7.71 -2.96 -10.12
C LEU A 268 -8.22 -1.52 -10.16
N ASN A 269 -8.75 -1.07 -11.29
CA ASN A 269 -9.38 0.25 -11.42
C ASN A 269 -10.67 0.35 -10.59
N VAL A 270 -11.51 -0.70 -10.57
CA VAL A 270 -12.70 -0.77 -9.71
C VAL A 270 -12.30 -0.79 -8.24
N ALA A 271 -11.29 -1.57 -7.85
CA ALA A 271 -10.76 -1.62 -6.48
C ALA A 271 -10.26 -0.24 -6.01
N THR A 272 -9.45 0.43 -6.84
CA THR A 272 -8.93 1.78 -6.58
C THR A 272 -10.05 2.81 -6.51
N GLY A 273 -11.04 2.72 -7.39
CA GLY A 273 -12.21 3.57 -7.38
C GLY A 273 -13.06 3.40 -6.12
N LEU A 274 -13.31 2.15 -5.72
CA LEU A 274 -14.08 1.81 -4.52
C LEU A 274 -13.40 2.35 -3.25
N LEU A 275 -12.12 2.04 -3.03
CA LEU A 275 -11.40 2.53 -1.86
C LEU A 275 -11.27 4.05 -1.90
N GLY A 276 -11.03 4.63 -3.07
CA GLY A 276 -10.97 6.07 -3.27
C GLY A 276 -12.24 6.82 -2.91
N VAL A 277 -13.39 6.17 -3.06
CA VAL A 277 -14.70 6.68 -2.66
C VAL A 277 -14.95 6.43 -1.17
N CYS A 278 -14.62 5.25 -0.65
CA CYS A 278 -14.98 4.86 0.71
C CYS A 278 -14.03 5.41 1.78
N VAL A 279 -12.72 5.32 1.56
CA VAL A 279 -11.67 5.52 2.58
C VAL A 279 -10.45 6.28 2.03
N PRO A 280 -10.64 7.47 1.43
CA PRO A 280 -9.53 8.30 0.95
C PRO A 280 -8.66 8.79 2.10
N GLY A 281 -7.34 8.67 1.97
CA GLY A 281 -6.38 9.12 2.98
C GLY A 281 -6.25 8.20 4.19
N SER A 282 -6.98 7.08 4.22
CA SER A 282 -6.79 5.99 5.18
C SER A 282 -5.83 4.95 4.61
N GLY A 283 -5.05 4.30 5.47
CA GLY A 283 -4.17 3.20 5.05
C GLY A 283 -4.99 2.01 4.55
N ALA A 284 -4.96 1.78 3.24
CA ALA A 284 -5.65 0.67 2.60
C ALA A 284 -4.69 -0.11 1.69
N ARG A 285 -4.86 -1.42 1.63
CA ARG A 285 -4.01 -2.35 0.88
C ARG A 285 -4.87 -3.21 -0.04
N ILE A 286 -4.67 -3.04 -1.34
CA ILE A 286 -5.25 -3.89 -2.38
C ILE A 286 -4.32 -5.07 -2.57
N MET A 287 -4.80 -6.27 -2.31
CA MET A 287 -4.03 -7.51 -2.48
C MET A 287 -4.55 -8.25 -3.70
N ALA A 288 -3.83 -8.16 -4.82
CA ALA A 288 -4.22 -8.74 -6.09
C ALA A 288 -3.61 -10.13 -6.28
N PHE A 289 -4.45 -11.15 -6.43
CA PHE A 289 -4.06 -12.53 -6.67
C PHE A 289 -4.35 -12.87 -8.13
N ILE A 290 -3.29 -13.07 -8.92
CA ILE A 290 -3.38 -13.14 -10.38
C ILE A 290 -2.65 -14.39 -10.88
N GLY A 291 -3.29 -15.25 -11.68
CA GLY A 291 -2.62 -16.42 -12.27
C GLY A 291 -2.34 -16.36 -13.76
N GLY A 292 -1.75 -15.28 -14.27
CA GLY A 292 -1.62 -15.02 -15.72
C GLY A 292 -1.90 -13.57 -16.16
N PRO A 293 -1.64 -13.24 -17.44
CA PRO A 293 -1.66 -11.86 -17.93
C PRO A 293 -3.08 -11.31 -18.14
N SER A 294 -3.26 -10.00 -17.97
CA SER A 294 -4.49 -9.30 -18.38
C SER A 294 -4.64 -9.41 -19.90
N THR A 295 -5.76 -9.94 -20.39
CA THR A 295 -6.06 -10.08 -21.84
C THR A 295 -7.18 -9.17 -22.32
N GLU A 296 -7.83 -8.48 -21.38
CA GLU A 296 -8.92 -7.54 -21.63
C GLU A 296 -8.80 -6.31 -20.72
N GLY A 297 -9.45 -5.22 -21.14
CA GLY A 297 -9.41 -3.92 -20.47
C GLY A 297 -8.33 -2.98 -21.00
N LEU A 298 -8.25 -1.78 -20.43
CA LEU A 298 -7.34 -0.73 -20.90
C LEU A 298 -5.86 -1.05 -20.64
N GLY A 299 -5.58 -1.87 -19.64
CA GLY A 299 -4.24 -2.36 -19.29
C GLY A 299 -3.99 -3.81 -19.72
N ALA A 300 -4.55 -4.24 -20.85
CA ALA A 300 -4.27 -5.55 -21.43
C ALA A 300 -2.79 -5.69 -21.81
N ILE A 301 -2.20 -6.84 -21.49
CA ILE A 301 -0.77 -7.17 -21.62
C ILE A 301 -0.51 -7.94 -22.92
N VAL A 302 -1.41 -8.86 -23.24
CA VAL A 302 -1.34 -9.73 -24.42
C VAL A 302 -2.76 -9.96 -24.94
N SER A 303 -2.91 -10.27 -26.22
CA SER A 303 -4.23 -10.65 -26.75
C SER A 303 -4.67 -12.03 -26.25
N LYS A 304 -5.93 -12.34 -26.52
CA LYS A 304 -6.51 -13.64 -26.22
C LYS A 304 -5.93 -14.75 -27.10
N ASN A 305 -5.30 -14.47 -28.24
CA ASN A 305 -4.85 -15.49 -29.17
C ASN A 305 -3.51 -16.12 -28.73
N LEU A 306 -3.46 -17.44 -28.51
CA LEU A 306 -2.25 -18.13 -28.06
C LEU A 306 -1.11 -18.10 -29.09
N SER A 307 -1.43 -17.94 -30.38
CA SER A 307 -0.40 -17.77 -31.42
C SER A 307 0.38 -16.46 -31.28
N GLU A 308 -0.18 -15.46 -30.58
CA GLU A 308 0.52 -14.24 -30.23
C GLU A 308 1.26 -14.46 -28.90
N PRO A 309 2.60 -14.46 -28.89
CA PRO A 309 3.37 -14.69 -27.66
C PRO A 309 3.27 -13.50 -26.71
N ILE A 310 3.50 -13.76 -25.43
CA ILE A 310 3.72 -12.67 -24.47
C ILE A 310 5.09 -12.05 -24.78
N ARG A 311 5.15 -10.73 -24.83
CA ARG A 311 6.38 -9.96 -25.09
C ARG A 311 7.57 -10.44 -24.26
N SER A 312 8.74 -10.46 -24.89
CA SER A 312 10.06 -10.74 -24.30
C SER A 312 10.89 -9.46 -24.14
N HIS A 313 12.04 -9.53 -23.47
CA HIS A 313 12.99 -8.41 -23.42
C HIS A 313 13.41 -7.93 -24.80
N LYS A 314 13.66 -8.85 -25.75
CA LYS A 314 14.02 -8.51 -27.12
C LYS A 314 12.91 -7.72 -27.84
N ASP A 315 11.65 -8.01 -27.54
CA ASP A 315 10.53 -7.27 -28.14
C ASP A 315 10.42 -5.87 -27.56
N LEU A 316 10.71 -5.71 -26.26
CA LEU A 316 10.77 -4.40 -25.61
C LEU A 316 11.93 -3.55 -26.14
N ASP A 317 13.12 -4.15 -26.28
CA ASP A 317 14.32 -3.48 -26.78
C ASP A 317 14.15 -2.98 -28.23
N LYS A 318 13.36 -3.71 -29.03
CA LYS A 318 13.05 -3.38 -30.42
C LYS A 318 11.77 -2.57 -30.60
N ASP A 319 11.09 -2.23 -29.50
CA ASP A 319 9.79 -1.55 -29.50
C ASP A 319 8.72 -2.28 -30.35
N SER A 320 8.76 -3.61 -30.36
CA SER A 320 7.84 -4.46 -31.13
C SER A 320 6.72 -5.07 -30.27
N ALA A 321 6.51 -4.57 -29.05
CA ALA A 321 5.46 -4.99 -28.13
C ALA A 321 4.25 -4.04 -28.17
N PRO A 322 3.21 -4.30 -28.99
CA PRO A 322 2.18 -3.31 -29.34
C PRO A 322 1.32 -2.83 -28.15
N LEU A 323 1.15 -3.65 -27.12
CA LEU A 323 0.33 -3.34 -25.96
C LEU A 323 1.10 -2.69 -24.80
N TYR A 324 2.44 -2.75 -24.83
CA TYR A 324 3.28 -2.41 -23.68
C TYR A 324 3.08 -0.97 -23.21
N HIS A 325 3.30 0.01 -24.09
CA HIS A 325 3.20 1.44 -23.74
C HIS A 325 1.80 1.84 -23.26
N LYS A 326 0.76 1.28 -23.89
CA LYS A 326 -0.63 1.54 -23.49
C LYS A 326 -0.91 1.00 -22.09
N ALA A 327 -0.46 -0.21 -21.79
CA ALA A 327 -0.60 -0.83 -20.48
C ALA A 327 0.20 -0.10 -19.40
N VAL A 328 1.48 0.24 -19.65
CA VAL A 328 2.31 1.04 -18.73
C VAL A 328 1.62 2.37 -18.41
N LYS A 329 1.14 3.10 -19.41
CA LYS A 329 0.44 4.39 -19.22
C LYS A 329 -0.80 4.23 -18.34
N PHE A 330 -1.56 3.14 -18.50
CA PHE A 330 -2.71 2.83 -17.66
C PHE A 330 -2.28 2.62 -16.19
N TYR A 331 -1.30 1.75 -15.93
CA TYR A 331 -0.84 1.47 -14.56
C TYR A 331 -0.10 2.66 -13.94
N GLU A 332 0.53 3.53 -14.72
CA GLU A 332 1.02 4.81 -14.24
C GLU A 332 -0.11 5.73 -13.77
N GLY A 333 -1.21 5.78 -14.51
CA GLY A 333 -2.42 6.50 -14.11
C GLY A 333 -2.99 5.96 -12.79
N LEU A 334 -3.11 4.63 -12.70
CA LEU A 334 -3.56 3.93 -11.49
C LEU A 334 -2.64 4.25 -10.29
N SER A 335 -1.32 4.21 -10.50
CA SER A 335 -0.31 4.49 -9.45
C SER A 335 -0.49 5.88 -8.84
N LYS A 336 -0.76 6.90 -9.67
CA LYS A 336 -0.97 8.26 -9.21
C LYS A 336 -2.24 8.38 -8.37
N GLN A 337 -3.30 7.66 -8.74
CA GLN A 337 -4.52 7.63 -7.96
C GLN A 337 -4.29 6.99 -6.60
N LEU A 338 -3.65 5.82 -6.55
CA LEU A 338 -3.34 5.10 -5.31
C LEU A 338 -2.49 5.94 -4.36
N VAL A 339 -1.39 6.53 -4.86
CA VAL A 339 -0.51 7.40 -4.05
C VAL A 339 -1.28 8.61 -3.50
N ASN A 340 -2.07 9.29 -4.34
CA ASN A 340 -2.87 10.44 -3.90
C ASN A 340 -3.93 10.06 -2.85
N GLN A 341 -4.40 8.81 -2.88
CA GLN A 341 -5.41 8.29 -1.95
C GLN A 341 -4.78 7.66 -0.69
N GLY A 342 -3.46 7.47 -0.65
CA GLY A 342 -2.77 6.79 0.46
C GLY A 342 -2.95 5.28 0.47
N HIS A 343 -3.17 4.66 -0.69
CA HIS A 343 -3.45 3.23 -0.84
C HIS A 343 -2.26 2.48 -1.45
N VAL A 344 -2.11 1.21 -1.06
CA VAL A 344 -1.04 0.30 -1.46
C VAL A 344 -1.58 -0.78 -2.39
N LEU A 345 -0.81 -1.17 -3.40
CA LEU A 345 -1.12 -2.31 -4.27
C LEU A 345 -0.06 -3.41 -4.13
N ASP A 346 -0.46 -4.55 -3.56
CA ASP A 346 0.31 -5.79 -3.52
C ASP A 346 -0.12 -6.71 -4.67
N VAL A 347 0.83 -7.41 -5.28
CA VAL A 347 0.62 -8.35 -6.38
C VAL A 347 1.20 -9.72 -6.04
N PHE A 348 0.32 -10.71 -5.90
CA PHE A 348 0.65 -12.13 -5.77
C PHE A 348 0.34 -12.80 -7.10
N ALA A 349 1.39 -13.07 -7.87
CA ALA A 349 1.30 -13.60 -9.20
C ALA A 349 1.81 -15.05 -9.23
N CYS A 350 0.90 -16.00 -9.44
CA CYS A 350 1.21 -17.42 -9.49
C CYS A 350 0.82 -17.99 -10.86
N ALA A 351 1.79 -18.13 -11.76
CA ALA A 351 1.57 -18.61 -13.11
C ALA A 351 2.84 -19.25 -13.69
N LEU A 352 2.67 -20.20 -14.60
CA LEU A 352 3.78 -20.82 -15.34
C LEU A 352 4.41 -19.88 -16.39
N ASP A 353 3.67 -18.87 -16.83
CA ASP A 353 4.10 -17.87 -17.80
C ASP A 353 3.92 -16.45 -17.22
N GLN A 354 4.37 -15.44 -17.95
CA GLN A 354 4.40 -14.05 -17.50
C GLN A 354 3.00 -13.48 -17.25
N VAL A 355 2.85 -12.73 -16.14
CA VAL A 355 1.58 -12.08 -15.75
C VAL A 355 1.46 -10.62 -16.19
N GLY A 356 2.48 -10.05 -16.82
CA GLY A 356 2.53 -8.61 -17.13
C GLY A 356 3.15 -7.73 -16.05
N LEU A 357 3.98 -8.29 -15.16
CA LEU A 357 4.58 -7.52 -14.06
C LEU A 357 5.38 -6.30 -14.54
N ALA A 358 6.03 -6.39 -15.71
CA ALA A 358 6.80 -5.28 -16.26
C ALA A 358 5.95 -4.01 -16.48
N GLU A 359 4.66 -4.16 -16.77
CA GLU A 359 3.69 -3.10 -16.92
C GLU A 359 3.08 -2.67 -15.58
N LEU A 360 2.79 -3.64 -14.69
CA LEU A 360 2.19 -3.38 -13.38
C LEU A 360 3.17 -2.78 -12.36
N LYS A 361 4.49 -2.98 -12.52
CA LYS A 361 5.51 -2.65 -11.51
C LYS A 361 5.42 -1.21 -11.01
N VAL A 362 5.10 -0.26 -11.90
CA VAL A 362 5.06 1.17 -11.57
C VAL A 362 3.96 1.49 -10.55
N ALA A 363 2.86 0.73 -10.53
CA ALA A 363 1.80 0.88 -9.55
C ALA A 363 2.20 0.31 -8.19
N VAL A 364 2.91 -0.82 -8.19
CA VAL A 364 3.39 -1.46 -6.96
C VAL A 364 4.53 -0.66 -6.32
N GLU A 365 5.57 -0.34 -7.09
CA GLU A 365 6.77 0.39 -6.61
C GLU A 365 6.43 1.76 -6.04
N ARG A 366 5.57 2.54 -6.72
CA ARG A 366 5.20 3.89 -6.26
C ARG A 366 4.37 3.89 -4.99
N THR A 367 3.64 2.81 -4.72
CA THR A 367 2.80 2.71 -3.53
C THR A 367 3.50 1.99 -2.37
N GLY A 368 4.72 1.47 -2.59
CA GLY A 368 5.45 0.68 -1.61
C GLY A 368 4.85 -0.71 -1.39
N GLY A 369 4.09 -1.22 -2.35
CA GLY A 369 3.49 -2.54 -2.29
C GLY A 369 4.47 -3.68 -2.57
N LEU A 370 3.99 -4.89 -2.34
CA LEU A 370 4.76 -6.13 -2.46
C LEU A 370 4.51 -6.81 -3.80
N VAL A 371 5.53 -7.51 -4.29
CA VAL A 371 5.40 -8.44 -5.43
C VAL A 371 5.86 -9.82 -4.98
N VAL A 372 5.00 -10.82 -5.14
CA VAL A 372 5.33 -12.22 -4.95
C VAL A 372 5.10 -12.95 -6.27
N LEU A 373 6.17 -13.50 -6.84
CA LEU A 373 6.12 -14.34 -8.03
C LEU A 373 6.32 -15.80 -7.64
N ALA A 374 5.42 -16.66 -8.09
CA ALA A 374 5.56 -18.10 -7.99
C ALA A 374 4.94 -18.78 -9.23
N GLU A 375 5.13 -20.09 -9.36
CA GLU A 375 4.52 -20.88 -10.43
C GLU A 375 3.10 -21.34 -10.08
N SER A 376 2.81 -21.49 -8.79
CA SER A 376 1.56 -22.04 -8.25
C SER A 376 1.23 -21.42 -6.89
N PHE A 377 -0.06 -21.21 -6.62
CA PHE A 377 -0.60 -20.85 -5.30
C PHE A 377 -0.45 -21.99 -4.28
N GLY A 378 -0.11 -23.20 -4.74
CA GLY A 378 0.23 -24.33 -3.87
C GLY A 378 1.61 -24.21 -3.22
N HIS A 379 2.52 -23.41 -3.78
CA HIS A 379 3.92 -23.32 -3.35
C HIS A 379 4.08 -22.58 -2.02
N SER A 380 5.10 -22.98 -1.25
CA SER A 380 5.47 -22.32 0.01
C SER A 380 5.84 -20.85 -0.21
N VAL A 381 6.46 -20.52 -1.34
CA VAL A 381 6.79 -19.14 -1.71
C VAL A 381 5.56 -18.23 -1.63
N PHE A 382 4.42 -18.66 -2.15
CA PHE A 382 3.17 -17.91 -2.03
C PHE A 382 2.63 -17.93 -0.60
N LYS A 383 2.45 -19.13 -0.04
CA LYS A 383 1.79 -19.33 1.27
C LYS A 383 2.52 -18.62 2.41
N ASP A 384 3.83 -18.79 2.49
CA ASP A 384 4.65 -18.21 3.54
C ASP A 384 4.79 -16.69 3.37
N SER A 385 4.90 -16.20 2.12
CA SER A 385 4.96 -14.76 1.87
C SER A 385 3.65 -14.06 2.23
N LEU A 386 2.51 -14.65 1.87
CA LEU A 386 1.20 -14.11 2.24
C LEU A 386 1.03 -14.10 3.75
N LYS A 387 1.41 -15.19 4.44
CA LYS A 387 1.37 -15.26 5.90
C LYS A 387 2.21 -14.18 6.57
N ARG A 388 3.43 -13.96 6.09
CA ARG A 388 4.38 -12.99 6.68
C ARG A 388 3.88 -11.54 6.69
N ILE A 389 2.95 -11.18 5.80
CA ILE A 389 2.36 -9.83 5.76
C ILE A 389 1.50 -9.54 6.99
N PHE A 390 0.91 -10.58 7.56
CA PHE A 390 0.04 -10.51 8.73
C PHE A 390 0.70 -11.07 9.99
N GLN A 391 2.01 -11.30 9.97
CA GLN A 391 2.75 -11.63 11.17
C GLN A 391 3.30 -10.34 11.76
N SER A 392 3.05 -10.12 13.05
CA SER A 392 3.71 -9.05 13.80
C SER A 392 5.22 -9.27 13.74
N SER A 393 5.93 -8.44 12.98
CA SER A 393 7.39 -8.38 13.00
C SER A 393 7.87 -7.26 13.90
N GLU A 394 9.12 -7.35 14.38
CA GLU A 394 9.81 -6.26 15.10
C GLU A 394 9.89 -4.97 14.25
N TYR A 395 9.62 -5.05 12.94
CA TYR A 395 9.74 -3.98 11.95
C TYR A 395 8.38 -3.47 11.44
N ASP A 396 7.27 -3.88 12.06
CA ASP A 396 5.95 -3.48 11.60
C ASP A 396 5.57 -2.08 12.05
N LEU A 397 4.95 -1.31 11.15
CA LEU A 397 4.35 -0.01 11.47
C LEU A 397 3.17 -0.10 12.48
N GLY A 398 2.83 -1.30 12.93
CA GLY A 398 1.57 -1.57 13.64
C GLY A 398 0.33 -1.25 12.81
N LEU A 399 0.47 -0.91 11.52
CA LEU A 399 -0.65 -0.52 10.65
C LEU A 399 -1.62 -1.67 10.42
N SER A 400 -1.15 -2.92 10.48
CA SER A 400 -2.06 -4.06 10.43
C SER A 400 -2.74 -4.30 11.79
N PHE A 401 -2.13 -3.92 12.93
CA PHE A 401 -2.43 -4.48 14.26
C PHE A 401 -2.86 -3.46 15.35
N LYS A 402 -3.00 -2.17 15.03
CA LYS A 402 -3.36 -1.13 16.02
C LYS A 402 -4.72 -0.49 15.76
#